data_AF-A0A924ZDL2-F1
#
_entry.id   AF-A0A924ZDL2-F1
#
_cell.length_a   1.000
_cell.length_b   1.000
_cell.length_c   1.000
_cell.angle_alpha   90.00
_cell.angle_beta   90.00
_cell.angle_gamma   90.00
#
_symmetry.space_group_name_H-M   'P 1'
#
loop_
_entity.id
_entity.type
_entity.pdbx_description
1 polymer ?
#
loop_
_entity_poly.entity_id
_entity_poly.type
_entity_poly.pdbx_seq_one_letter_code
_entity_poly.pdbx_strand_id
1 'polypeptide(L)'
;MTTLFEDADAPSDISTTYGMTAGDEFYGINAQGESDWIRISLQVGQTYSFGLVGIGAAHSGVIDPLLKLYAANGALLDADDDGGPGRTASLTYTADETGTYFIEAKALISKGDGIYGLAVSAGTLPIYSTEMGAAIIGREGDSWADAPATAVTVTWGVRASGPAEDANGAATTFIPLTEAQIVTTRLALNNFSDVAQVSFTEVNPGGTTDNATILVGAYQSRNDGAGAFAYFPGATNAGSAAGDLWINNDSVSQTNLPVGTYDYWVFLHELGHAMGLAHPGDYNAAPGVTITYKNAAQYAEDSNQYTVMSYFDATDTAPKAPDSYADTLMMHDIYALQNLYGVNHDTRAGNDTYGFNATLGGAY
;
A
#
# COMPACT_ATOMS: atom_id res chain seq x y z
N MET A 1 -10.01 -14.10 -15.47
CA MET A 1 -9.49 -12.76 -15.25
C MET A 1 -9.01 -12.22 -16.57
N THR A 2 -9.87 -11.40 -17.17
CA THR A 2 -9.55 -10.57 -18.32
C THR A 2 -9.48 -9.13 -17.86
N THR A 3 -8.44 -8.41 -18.31
CA THR A 3 -8.35 -6.96 -18.13
C THR A 3 -9.07 -6.28 -19.28
N LEU A 4 -10.02 -5.41 -18.94
CA LEU A 4 -10.82 -4.62 -19.88
C LEU A 4 -10.44 -3.15 -19.76
N PHE A 5 -10.51 -2.44 -20.88
CA PHE A 5 -10.23 -1.01 -20.93
C PHE A 5 -11.39 -0.31 -21.60
N GLU A 6 -11.70 0.87 -21.08
CA GLU A 6 -12.50 1.85 -21.80
C GLU A 6 -11.72 2.40 -22.99
N ASP A 7 -12.26 2.26 -24.20
CA ASP A 7 -11.68 2.80 -25.44
C ASP A 7 -12.44 4.00 -26.01
N ALA A 8 -13.64 4.26 -25.47
CA ALA A 8 -14.51 5.40 -25.69
C ALA A 8 -15.43 5.61 -24.47
N ASP A 9 -15.83 6.85 -24.20
CA ASP A 9 -16.72 7.23 -23.07
C ASP A 9 -17.91 6.26 -22.92
N ALA A 10 -17.97 5.59 -21.78
CA ALA A 10 -19.02 4.63 -21.46
C ALA A 10 -20.35 5.37 -21.23
N PRO A 11 -21.45 4.94 -21.88
CA PRO A 11 -22.76 5.54 -21.64
C PRO A 11 -23.14 5.51 -20.16
N SER A 12 -23.76 6.58 -19.68
CA SER A 12 -24.24 6.72 -18.29
C SER A 12 -25.62 6.08 -18.05
N ASP A 13 -25.96 5.04 -18.83
CA ASP A 13 -27.23 4.33 -18.75
C ASP A 13 -27.12 2.88 -19.25
N ILE A 14 -28.27 2.19 -19.29
CA ILE A 14 -28.38 0.77 -19.68
C ILE A 14 -27.99 0.47 -21.14
N SER A 15 -27.73 1.49 -21.97
CA SER A 15 -27.28 1.32 -23.36
C SER A 15 -25.80 1.00 -23.50
N THR A 16 -25.03 1.04 -22.39
CA THR A 16 -23.61 0.69 -22.39
C THR A 16 -23.32 -0.65 -23.06
N THR A 17 -22.30 -0.65 -23.90
CA THR A 17 -21.78 -1.86 -24.55
C THR A 17 -20.68 -2.52 -23.72
N TYR A 18 -20.07 -1.77 -22.80
CA TYR A 18 -19.08 -2.31 -21.89
C TYR A 18 -19.71 -3.33 -20.96
N GLY A 19 -19.03 -4.44 -20.79
CA GLY A 19 -19.44 -5.41 -19.82
C GLY A 19 -18.32 -6.30 -19.36
N MET A 20 -18.47 -6.80 -18.15
CA MET A 20 -17.49 -7.62 -17.46
C MET A 20 -18.17 -8.82 -16.80
N THR A 21 -17.37 -9.78 -16.35
CA THR A 21 -17.81 -10.89 -15.52
C THR A 21 -17.07 -10.88 -14.18
N ALA A 22 -17.61 -11.57 -13.18
CA ALA A 22 -16.91 -11.69 -11.90
C ALA A 22 -15.55 -12.40 -12.11
N GLY A 23 -14.50 -11.79 -11.57
CA GLY A 23 -13.10 -12.16 -11.76
C GLY A 23 -12.40 -11.38 -12.88
N ASP A 24 -13.08 -10.48 -13.59
CA ASP A 24 -12.48 -9.52 -14.50
C ASP A 24 -12.19 -8.19 -13.79
N GLU A 25 -11.36 -7.38 -14.42
CA GLU A 25 -11.06 -6.01 -14.02
C GLU A 25 -11.35 -5.07 -15.19
N PHE A 26 -11.80 -3.86 -14.87
CA PHE A 26 -12.08 -2.82 -15.86
C PHE A 26 -11.34 -1.54 -15.49
N TYR A 27 -10.57 -1.00 -16.43
CA TYR A 27 -9.92 0.29 -16.29
C TYR A 27 -10.61 1.33 -17.16
N GLY A 28 -11.11 2.38 -16.54
CA GLY A 28 -11.77 3.50 -17.22
C GLY A 28 -11.16 4.84 -16.83
N ILE A 29 -11.61 5.89 -17.51
CA ILE A 29 -11.18 7.26 -17.27
C ILE A 29 -12.43 8.11 -17.06
N ASN A 30 -12.64 8.55 -15.82
CA ASN A 30 -13.68 9.54 -15.57
C ASN A 30 -13.16 10.94 -15.89
N ALA A 31 -13.88 11.69 -16.73
CA ALA A 31 -13.76 13.15 -16.73
C ALA A 31 -14.80 13.80 -15.80
N GLN A 32 -14.64 15.09 -15.54
CA GLN A 32 -15.43 15.78 -14.53
C GLN A 32 -16.95 15.70 -14.81
N GLY A 33 -17.67 15.01 -13.94
CA GLY A 33 -19.12 14.88 -14.02
C GLY A 33 -19.62 13.77 -14.94
N GLU A 34 -18.71 13.02 -15.56
CA GLU A 34 -19.02 11.79 -16.29
C GLU A 34 -19.25 10.63 -15.31
N SER A 35 -19.80 9.55 -15.85
CA SER A 35 -20.04 8.32 -15.10
C SER A 35 -20.15 7.17 -16.09
N ASP A 36 -19.39 6.13 -15.82
CA ASP A 36 -19.29 5.00 -16.72
C ASP A 36 -20.20 3.89 -16.24
N TRP A 37 -21.09 3.42 -17.10
CA TRP A 37 -21.87 2.22 -16.80
C TRP A 37 -21.22 0.99 -17.41
N ILE A 38 -21.02 -0.03 -16.60
CA ILE A 38 -20.48 -1.33 -17.00
C ILE A 38 -21.53 -2.40 -16.73
N ARG A 39 -21.90 -3.16 -17.77
CA ARG A 39 -22.85 -4.26 -17.67
C ARG A 39 -22.20 -5.48 -17.01
N ILE A 40 -22.87 -6.14 -16.08
CA ILE A 40 -22.39 -7.39 -15.47
C ILE A 40 -23.50 -8.43 -15.36
N SER A 41 -23.15 -9.71 -15.51
CA SER A 41 -24.07 -10.84 -15.30
C SER A 41 -23.85 -11.46 -13.93
N LEU A 42 -24.88 -11.46 -13.07
CA LEU A 42 -24.83 -12.05 -11.73
C LEU A 42 -25.73 -13.29 -11.63
N GLN A 43 -25.43 -14.16 -10.67
CA GLN A 43 -26.20 -15.38 -10.39
C GLN A 43 -26.98 -15.25 -9.08
N VAL A 44 -28.27 -15.61 -9.08
CA VAL A 44 -29.12 -15.55 -7.89
C VAL A 44 -28.50 -16.28 -6.69
N GLY A 45 -28.56 -15.66 -5.52
CA GLY A 45 -28.06 -16.19 -4.26
C GLY A 45 -26.54 -16.17 -4.11
N GLN A 46 -25.78 -15.77 -5.14
CA GLN A 46 -24.34 -15.57 -5.03
C GLN A 46 -24.07 -14.16 -4.52
N THR A 47 -23.20 -14.07 -3.51
CA THR A 47 -22.62 -12.81 -3.04
C THR A 47 -21.45 -12.41 -3.91
N TYR A 48 -21.44 -11.16 -4.34
CA TYR A 48 -20.37 -10.53 -5.08
C TYR A 48 -19.88 -9.31 -4.33
N SER A 49 -18.62 -8.99 -4.50
CA SER A 49 -18.01 -7.78 -3.99
C SER A 49 -17.40 -6.99 -5.14
N PHE A 50 -17.52 -5.69 -5.03
CA PHE A 50 -17.15 -4.70 -6.03
C PHE A 50 -16.21 -3.72 -5.36
N GLY A 51 -15.11 -3.36 -6.01
CA GLY A 51 -14.21 -2.34 -5.49
C GLY A 51 -13.80 -1.39 -6.61
N LEU A 52 -13.82 -0.11 -6.30
CA LEU A 52 -13.52 0.97 -7.23
C LEU A 52 -12.41 1.85 -6.65
N VAL A 53 -11.28 1.86 -7.33
CA VAL A 53 -10.04 2.46 -6.86
C VAL A 53 -9.54 3.44 -7.91
N GLY A 54 -9.19 4.67 -7.52
CA GLY A 54 -8.41 5.56 -8.38
C GLY A 54 -7.01 5.02 -8.56
N ILE A 55 -6.58 4.79 -9.80
CA ILE A 55 -5.25 4.23 -10.07
C ILE A 55 -4.28 5.31 -10.55
N GLY A 56 -3.02 5.21 -10.09
CA GLY A 56 -1.97 6.19 -10.34
C GLY A 56 -1.23 6.57 -9.06
N ALA A 57 -0.36 7.57 -9.14
CA ALA A 57 0.42 8.07 -7.99
C ALA A 57 0.14 9.54 -7.73
N ALA A 58 0.42 9.98 -6.49
CA ALA A 58 0.28 11.36 -6.05
C ALA A 58 -1.06 11.99 -6.48
N HIS A 59 -2.16 11.25 -6.29
CA HIS A 59 -3.51 11.68 -6.62
C HIS A 59 -3.78 11.94 -8.12
N SER A 60 -3.08 11.25 -9.03
CA SER A 60 -3.34 11.35 -10.48
C SER A 60 -4.56 10.56 -10.96
N GLY A 61 -5.07 9.64 -10.14
CA GLY A 61 -6.30 8.89 -10.39
C GLY A 61 -7.51 9.51 -9.72
N VAL A 62 -8.67 8.85 -9.83
CA VAL A 62 -9.90 9.28 -9.14
C VAL A 62 -9.72 9.23 -7.62
N ILE A 63 -9.68 10.38 -6.95
CA ILE A 63 -9.35 10.47 -5.52
C ILE A 63 -10.49 9.99 -4.60
N ASP A 64 -11.73 10.15 -5.04
CA ASP A 64 -12.94 9.94 -4.25
C ASP A 64 -14.01 9.32 -5.18
N PRO A 65 -13.84 8.02 -5.54
CA PRO A 65 -14.77 7.29 -6.37
C PRO A 65 -16.11 7.02 -5.67
N LEU A 66 -17.20 7.11 -6.43
CA LEU A 66 -18.52 6.65 -6.03
C LEU A 66 -18.91 5.46 -6.93
N LEU A 67 -19.26 4.36 -6.28
CA LEU A 67 -19.72 3.14 -6.90
C LEU A 67 -21.21 2.98 -6.68
N LYS A 68 -21.98 2.65 -7.73
CA LYS A 68 -23.38 2.28 -7.60
C LYS A 68 -23.73 1.03 -8.37
N LEU A 69 -24.67 0.25 -7.85
CA LEU A 69 -25.20 -0.95 -8.47
C LEU A 69 -26.66 -0.75 -8.86
N TYR A 70 -27.02 -1.15 -10.07
CA TYR A 70 -28.36 -1.03 -10.63
C TYR A 70 -28.89 -2.37 -11.13
N ALA A 71 -30.21 -2.53 -11.01
CA ALA A 71 -30.95 -3.64 -11.58
C ALA A 71 -31.04 -3.54 -13.11
N ALA A 72 -31.49 -4.62 -13.77
CA ALA A 72 -31.64 -4.71 -15.22
C ALA A 72 -32.49 -3.57 -15.85
N ASN A 73 -33.42 -2.99 -15.09
CA ASN A 73 -34.30 -1.91 -15.52
C ASN A 73 -33.74 -0.49 -15.22
N GLY A 74 -32.52 -0.39 -14.71
CA GLY A 74 -31.89 0.87 -14.30
C GLY A 74 -32.33 1.39 -12.93
N ALA A 75 -33.05 0.60 -12.13
CA ALA A 75 -33.35 0.98 -10.75
C ALA A 75 -32.10 0.82 -9.86
N LEU A 76 -31.77 1.84 -9.07
CA LEU A 76 -30.67 1.80 -8.11
C LEU A 76 -30.94 0.74 -7.04
N LEU A 77 -29.96 -0.13 -6.80
CA LEU A 77 -29.98 -1.18 -5.79
C LEU A 77 -29.14 -0.79 -4.57
N ASP A 78 -27.92 -0.31 -4.81
CA ASP A 78 -26.99 0.02 -3.75
C ASP A 78 -25.93 1.04 -4.21
N ALA A 79 -25.26 1.70 -3.27
CA ALA A 79 -24.22 2.70 -3.53
C ALA A 79 -23.24 2.84 -2.37
N ASP A 80 -21.98 3.14 -2.68
CA ASP A 80 -20.90 3.36 -1.70
C ASP A 80 -19.82 4.29 -2.27
N ASP A 81 -19.23 5.13 -1.42
CA ASP A 81 -18.13 6.06 -1.73
C ASP A 81 -16.87 5.86 -0.87
N ASP A 82 -17.01 5.48 0.41
CA ASP A 82 -15.87 5.33 1.36
C ASP A 82 -15.86 3.95 2.06
N GLY A 83 -16.41 2.90 1.44
CA GLY A 83 -16.49 1.56 2.02
C GLY A 83 -15.22 0.71 1.87
N GLY A 84 -14.31 1.09 0.97
CA GLY A 84 -12.97 0.50 0.79
C GLY A 84 -11.89 1.24 1.59
N PRO A 85 -10.58 0.91 1.40
CA PRO A 85 -9.51 1.62 2.07
C PRO A 85 -9.46 3.11 1.72
N GLY A 86 -9.31 3.96 2.72
CA GLY A 86 -9.25 5.41 2.58
C GLY A 86 -10.56 5.99 2.03
N ARG A 87 -10.51 6.55 0.82
CA ARG A 87 -11.68 7.13 0.12
C ARG A 87 -12.16 6.28 -1.05
N THR A 88 -11.79 5.01 -1.07
CA THR A 88 -12.19 4.13 -2.18
C THR A 88 -13.54 3.51 -1.89
N ALA A 89 -14.29 3.20 -2.95
CA ALA A 89 -15.62 2.62 -2.79
C ALA A 89 -15.55 1.09 -2.84
N SER A 90 -16.31 0.44 -1.95
CA SER A 90 -16.52 -1.00 -1.98
C SER A 90 -17.93 -1.40 -1.59
N LEU A 91 -18.54 -2.27 -2.39
CA LEU A 91 -19.88 -2.81 -2.17
C LEU A 91 -19.86 -4.32 -2.08
N THR A 92 -20.75 -4.89 -1.27
CA THR A 92 -21.07 -6.31 -1.28
C THR A 92 -22.55 -6.50 -1.53
N TYR A 93 -22.91 -7.32 -2.53
CA TYR A 93 -24.29 -7.54 -2.92
C TYR A 93 -24.57 -9.03 -3.17
N THR A 94 -25.67 -9.54 -2.63
CA THR A 94 -26.16 -10.88 -2.95
C THR A 94 -27.26 -10.77 -3.98
N ALA A 95 -27.04 -11.36 -5.16
CA ALA A 95 -27.98 -11.16 -6.27
C ALA A 95 -29.34 -11.82 -6.01
N ASP A 96 -30.41 -11.04 -6.13
CA ASP A 96 -31.78 -11.53 -5.97
C ASP A 96 -32.30 -12.29 -7.20
N GLU A 97 -31.70 -12.07 -8.38
CA GLU A 97 -32.08 -12.72 -9.63
C GLU A 97 -30.83 -13.08 -10.46
N THR A 98 -30.92 -14.14 -11.26
CA THR A 98 -29.90 -14.40 -12.28
C THR A 98 -30.20 -13.50 -13.47
N GLY A 99 -29.26 -12.63 -13.85
CA GLY A 99 -29.47 -11.74 -14.97
C GLY A 99 -28.45 -10.61 -15.06
N THR A 100 -28.84 -9.61 -15.84
CA THR A 100 -28.04 -8.41 -16.10
C THR A 100 -28.21 -7.39 -14.99
N TYR A 101 -27.10 -6.83 -14.55
CA TYR A 101 -26.98 -5.69 -13.66
C TYR A 101 -26.06 -4.65 -14.31
N PHE A 102 -26.04 -3.45 -13.75
CA PHE A 102 -25.15 -2.38 -14.20
C PHE A 102 -24.43 -1.76 -13.01
N ILE A 103 -23.15 -1.47 -13.21
CA ILE A 103 -22.28 -0.80 -12.26
C ILE A 103 -22.05 0.61 -12.79
N GLU A 104 -22.29 1.64 -11.99
CA GLU A 104 -21.85 3.00 -12.28
C GLU A 104 -20.56 3.26 -11.52
N ALA A 105 -19.50 3.59 -12.26
CA ALA A 105 -18.24 4.09 -11.72
C ALA A 105 -18.16 5.60 -12.01
N LYS A 106 -17.95 6.42 -10.98
CA LYS A 106 -17.81 7.87 -11.18
C LYS A 106 -16.96 8.51 -10.08
N ALA A 107 -16.54 9.74 -10.30
CA ALA A 107 -16.01 10.59 -9.24
C ALA A 107 -17.13 11.26 -8.43
N LEU A 108 -17.00 11.31 -7.10
CA LEU A 108 -17.97 11.97 -6.22
C LEU A 108 -17.85 13.51 -6.26
N ILE A 109 -16.65 14.09 -6.43
CA ILE A 109 -16.40 15.54 -6.35
C ILE A 109 -15.41 16.05 -7.42
N SER A 110 -15.44 17.38 -7.65
CA SER A 110 -14.75 18.27 -8.63
C SER A 110 -13.21 18.21 -8.73
N LYS A 111 -12.58 17.09 -8.39
CA LYS A 111 -11.17 16.77 -8.65
C LYS A 111 -10.94 15.31 -9.05
N GLY A 112 -12.00 14.53 -9.32
CA GLY A 112 -11.88 13.11 -9.65
C GLY A 112 -11.71 12.80 -11.13
N ASP A 113 -11.06 13.69 -11.88
CA ASP A 113 -10.66 13.36 -13.24
C ASP A 113 -9.46 12.41 -13.14
N GLY A 114 -9.54 11.26 -13.80
CA GLY A 114 -8.44 10.32 -13.75
C GLY A 114 -8.86 8.90 -14.04
N ILE A 115 -7.86 8.05 -14.00
CA ILE A 115 -8.02 6.62 -14.26
C ILE A 115 -8.54 5.95 -12.98
N TYR A 116 -9.46 5.01 -13.14
CA TYR A 116 -9.89 4.13 -12.07
C TYR A 116 -9.76 2.66 -12.50
N GLY A 117 -9.63 1.78 -11.53
CA GLY A 117 -9.82 0.35 -11.67
C GLY A 117 -11.11 -0.06 -10.97
N LEU A 118 -11.94 -0.84 -11.65
CA LEU A 118 -13.12 -1.52 -11.12
C LEU A 118 -12.84 -3.02 -11.09
N ALA A 119 -12.89 -3.60 -9.90
CA ALA A 119 -12.78 -5.03 -9.68
C ALA A 119 -14.12 -5.61 -9.23
N VAL A 120 -14.46 -6.79 -9.75
CA VAL A 120 -15.61 -7.56 -9.26
C VAL A 120 -15.21 -8.99 -8.99
N SER A 121 -15.51 -9.51 -7.81
CA SER A 121 -15.21 -10.88 -7.39
C SER A 121 -16.45 -11.55 -6.81
N ALA A 122 -16.48 -12.88 -6.85
CA ALA A 122 -17.44 -13.64 -6.03
C ALA A 122 -16.90 -13.73 -4.60
N GLY A 123 -17.76 -13.46 -3.61
CA GLY A 123 -17.38 -13.40 -2.21
C GLY A 123 -17.65 -12.03 -1.59
N THR A 124 -16.98 -11.76 -0.47
CA THR A 124 -17.17 -10.56 0.35
C THR A 124 -15.99 -9.59 0.30
N LEU A 125 -14.92 -9.94 -0.42
CA LEU A 125 -13.75 -9.08 -0.59
C LEU A 125 -13.46 -8.93 -2.09
N PRO A 126 -13.33 -7.70 -2.60
CA PRO A 126 -12.86 -7.49 -3.96
C PRO A 126 -11.44 -8.06 -4.11
N ILE A 127 -11.15 -8.53 -5.31
CA ILE A 127 -9.83 -9.07 -5.73
C ILE A 127 -9.21 -7.98 -6.59
N TYR A 128 -8.14 -7.36 -6.11
CA TYR A 128 -7.47 -6.25 -6.76
C TYR A 128 -6.27 -6.70 -7.58
N SER A 129 -6.05 -5.99 -8.69
CA SER A 129 -4.80 -6.09 -9.45
C SER A 129 -3.63 -5.54 -8.65
N THR A 130 -2.43 -5.80 -9.16
CA THR A 130 -1.21 -5.14 -8.69
C THR A 130 -1.33 -3.62 -8.76
N GLU A 131 -1.89 -3.08 -9.83
CA GLU A 131 -2.11 -1.65 -10.05
C GLU A 131 -3.04 -1.05 -8.99
N MET A 132 -4.16 -1.71 -8.71
CA MET A 132 -5.12 -1.27 -7.70
C MET A 132 -4.54 -1.41 -6.29
N GLY A 133 -3.93 -2.54 -5.96
CA GLY A 133 -3.28 -2.76 -4.66
C GLY A 133 -2.15 -1.75 -4.39
N ALA A 134 -1.35 -1.44 -5.40
CA ALA A 134 -0.31 -0.41 -5.32
C ALA A 134 -0.89 1.00 -5.14
N ALA A 135 -1.99 1.33 -5.84
CA ALA A 135 -2.68 2.60 -5.66
C ALA A 135 -3.28 2.74 -4.25
N ILE A 136 -3.81 1.66 -3.68
CA ILE A 136 -4.32 1.62 -2.31
C ILE A 136 -3.23 1.96 -1.30
N ILE A 137 -2.07 1.31 -1.37
CA ILE A 137 -0.99 1.60 -0.43
C ILE A 137 -0.35 2.98 -0.72
N GLY A 138 -0.39 3.49 -1.95
CA GLY A 138 0.09 4.84 -2.28
C GLY A 138 -0.93 5.98 -2.09
N ARG A 139 -2.11 5.70 -1.49
CA ARG A 139 -3.29 6.59 -1.55
C ARG A 139 -3.12 7.95 -0.87
N GLU A 140 -2.26 8.06 0.13
CA GLU A 140 -2.02 9.32 0.84
C GLU A 140 -1.36 10.37 -0.08
N GLY A 141 -0.69 9.92 -1.14
CA GLY A 141 -0.03 10.76 -2.13
C GLY A 141 1.17 11.54 -1.59
N ASP A 142 1.62 11.25 -0.37
CA ASP A 142 2.83 11.79 0.22
C ASP A 142 4.08 11.22 -0.47
N SER A 143 5.02 12.08 -0.83
CA SER A 143 6.25 11.70 -1.51
C SER A 143 7.37 12.68 -1.21
N TRP A 144 8.62 12.21 -1.29
CA TRP A 144 9.80 13.08 -1.31
C TRP A 144 10.03 13.77 -2.66
N ALA A 145 9.36 13.31 -3.72
CA ALA A 145 9.44 13.87 -5.05
C ALA A 145 8.26 14.80 -5.33
N ASP A 146 8.50 15.90 -6.04
CA ASP A 146 7.48 16.90 -6.37
C ASP A 146 6.45 16.43 -7.43
N ALA A 147 6.71 15.28 -8.07
CA ALA A 147 5.84 14.70 -9.10
C ALA A 147 5.98 13.16 -9.11
N PRO A 148 4.97 12.43 -9.63
CA PRO A 148 5.07 10.99 -9.87
C PRO A 148 6.29 10.61 -10.71
N ALA A 149 6.74 9.36 -10.53
CA ALA A 149 7.82 8.73 -11.27
C ALA A 149 9.11 9.57 -11.37
N THR A 150 9.41 10.35 -10.32
CA THR A 150 10.52 11.31 -10.33
C THR A 150 11.61 10.90 -9.33
N ALA A 151 12.84 10.81 -9.84
CA ALA A 151 13.99 10.46 -9.03
C ALA A 151 14.21 11.43 -7.87
N VAL A 152 14.65 10.91 -6.72
CA VAL A 152 14.90 11.73 -5.52
C VAL A 152 16.14 11.25 -4.76
N THR A 153 16.82 12.18 -4.11
CA THR A 153 17.85 11.88 -3.11
C THR A 153 17.39 12.34 -1.75
N VAL A 154 17.34 11.42 -0.78
CA VAL A 154 16.89 11.67 0.59
C VAL A 154 18.08 11.49 1.53
N THR A 155 18.26 12.42 2.47
CA THR A 155 19.27 12.24 3.52
C THR A 155 18.69 11.46 4.68
N TRP A 156 19.46 10.53 5.25
CA TRP A 156 19.06 9.81 6.46
C TRP A 156 20.17 9.81 7.51
N GLY A 157 19.85 9.52 8.76
CA GLY A 157 20.84 9.38 9.81
C GLY A 157 20.34 8.69 11.07
N VAL A 158 21.28 8.21 11.89
CA VAL A 158 20.98 7.70 13.23
C VAL A 158 20.81 8.87 14.18
N ARG A 159 19.64 8.99 14.81
CA ARG A 159 19.33 10.09 15.73
C ARG A 159 20.37 10.15 16.86
N ALA A 160 20.87 11.33 17.17
CA ALA A 160 21.84 11.52 18.25
C ALA A 160 21.15 11.69 19.61
N SER A 161 20.06 12.44 19.64
CA SER A 161 19.30 12.72 20.84
C SER A 161 17.92 13.28 20.52
N GLY A 162 17.06 13.43 21.53
CA GLY A 162 15.79 14.13 21.38
C GLY A 162 14.74 13.63 22.36
N PRO A 163 13.58 14.30 22.41
CA PRO A 163 12.40 13.69 23.01
C PRO A 163 12.04 12.43 22.22
N ALA A 164 11.58 11.41 22.93
CA ALA A 164 10.98 10.22 22.33
C ALA A 164 9.56 10.09 22.86
N GLU A 165 8.66 9.67 22.00
CA GLU A 165 7.29 9.30 22.33
C GLU A 165 7.05 7.86 21.85
N ASP A 166 6.16 7.16 22.53
CA ASP A 166 5.64 5.89 22.02
C ASP A 166 4.60 6.14 20.90
N ALA A 167 4.11 5.08 20.25
CA ALA A 167 3.20 5.24 19.10
C ALA A 167 1.88 5.97 19.43
N ASN A 168 1.53 6.14 20.70
CA ASN A 168 0.34 6.86 21.15
C ASN A 168 0.65 8.30 21.62
N GLY A 169 1.88 8.78 21.43
CA GLY A 169 2.32 10.10 21.85
C GLY A 169 2.65 10.22 23.34
N ALA A 170 2.81 9.09 24.06
CA ALA A 170 3.23 9.15 25.45
C ALA A 170 4.75 9.29 25.55
N ALA A 171 5.21 10.27 26.34
CA ALA A 171 6.64 10.50 26.53
C ALA A 171 7.36 9.25 27.05
N THR A 172 8.46 8.90 26.40
CA THR A 172 9.33 7.77 26.73
C THR A 172 10.80 8.20 26.73
N THR A 173 11.70 7.24 26.97
CA THR A 173 13.15 7.48 26.95
C THR A 173 13.69 7.20 25.56
N PHE A 174 14.41 8.16 24.99
CA PHE A 174 15.19 7.94 23.78
C PHE A 174 16.28 6.89 24.03
N ILE A 175 16.37 5.92 23.13
CA ILE A 175 17.39 4.88 23.15
C ILE A 175 18.18 4.97 21.84
N PRO A 176 19.52 5.07 21.89
CA PRO A 176 20.36 4.98 20.70
C PRO A 176 20.22 3.61 20.02
N LEU A 177 20.25 3.60 18.69
CA LEU A 177 20.29 2.34 17.94
C LEU A 177 21.57 1.57 18.22
N THR A 178 21.45 0.25 18.21
CA THR A 178 22.60 -0.66 18.20
C THR A 178 23.20 -0.83 16.81
N GLU A 179 24.44 -1.31 16.71
CA GLU A 179 25.08 -1.59 15.42
C GLU A 179 24.25 -2.55 14.56
N ALA A 180 23.62 -3.56 15.17
CA ALA A 180 22.76 -4.50 14.45
C ALA A 180 21.55 -3.80 13.81
N GLN A 181 20.88 -2.91 14.55
CA GLN A 181 19.76 -2.13 14.03
C GLN A 181 20.21 -1.16 12.92
N ILE A 182 21.36 -0.51 13.09
CA ILE A 182 21.90 0.41 12.07
C ILE A 182 22.24 -0.35 10.77
N VAL A 183 22.84 -1.54 10.87
CA VAL A 183 23.10 -2.41 9.71
C VAL A 183 21.78 -2.80 9.04
N THR A 184 20.76 -3.17 9.82
CA THR A 184 19.43 -3.50 9.29
C THR A 184 18.78 -2.30 8.58
N THR A 185 18.86 -1.09 9.14
CA THR A 185 18.38 0.13 8.47
C THR A 185 19.04 0.31 7.10
N ARG A 186 20.36 0.14 6.99
CA ARG A 186 21.06 0.25 5.69
C ARG A 186 20.60 -0.83 4.69
N LEU A 187 20.43 -2.06 5.15
CA LEU A 187 19.93 -3.15 4.31
C LEU A 187 18.50 -2.88 3.81
N ALA A 188 17.63 -2.38 4.69
CA ALA A 188 16.27 -2.03 4.32
C ALA A 188 16.23 -0.87 3.31
N LEU A 189 17.00 0.21 3.52
CA LEU A 189 17.12 1.33 2.57
C LEU A 189 17.58 0.87 1.17
N ASN A 190 18.51 -0.09 1.09
CA ASN A 190 18.96 -0.64 -0.19
C ASN A 190 17.83 -1.31 -0.97
N ASN A 191 16.86 -1.95 -0.32
CA ASN A 191 15.73 -2.58 -1.02
C ASN A 191 14.90 -1.55 -1.80
N PHE A 192 14.70 -0.35 -1.24
CA PHE A 192 13.98 0.73 -1.91
C PHE A 192 14.79 1.30 -3.09
N SER A 193 16.09 1.55 -2.89
CA SER A 193 16.98 2.01 -3.96
C SER A 193 17.16 1.00 -5.08
N ASP A 194 17.05 -0.30 -4.79
CA ASP A 194 17.17 -1.34 -5.81
C ASP A 194 16.03 -1.31 -6.83
N VAL A 195 14.81 -0.96 -6.42
CA VAL A 195 13.60 -1.10 -7.26
C VAL A 195 13.08 0.22 -7.82
N ALA A 196 13.42 1.35 -7.19
CA ALA A 196 12.95 2.68 -7.58
C ALA A 196 14.10 3.71 -7.63
N GLN A 197 13.93 4.84 -8.33
CA GLN A 197 14.97 5.89 -8.47
C GLN A 197 15.11 6.77 -7.22
N VAL A 198 15.28 6.13 -6.07
CA VAL A 198 15.55 6.77 -4.78
C VAL A 198 16.99 6.51 -4.39
N SER A 199 17.72 7.56 -4.00
CA SER A 199 19.05 7.45 -3.43
C SER A 199 19.08 7.93 -1.99
N PHE A 200 19.68 7.17 -1.09
CA PHE A 200 19.83 7.56 0.31
C PHE A 200 21.26 7.99 0.63
N THR A 201 21.41 9.17 1.25
CA THR A 201 22.71 9.67 1.70
C THR A 201 22.76 9.66 3.23
N GLU A 202 23.58 8.79 3.81
CA GLU A 202 23.80 8.75 5.27
C GLU A 202 24.58 9.99 5.72
N VAL A 203 24.01 10.74 6.66
CA VAL A 203 24.66 11.89 7.29
C VAL A 203 25.44 11.41 8.52
N ASN A 204 26.72 11.79 8.58
CA ASN A 204 27.69 11.34 9.58
C ASN A 204 27.82 9.81 9.68
N PRO A 205 28.24 9.11 8.60
CA PRO A 205 28.34 7.65 8.60
C PRO A 205 29.23 7.12 9.73
N GLY A 206 28.72 6.13 10.48
CA GLY A 206 29.40 5.57 11.66
C GLY A 206 29.28 6.42 12.93
N GLY A 207 28.52 7.51 12.88
CA GLY A 207 28.16 8.34 14.03
C GLY A 207 26.65 8.59 14.07
N THR A 208 26.28 9.63 14.81
CA THR A 208 24.88 10.06 14.96
C THR A 208 24.71 11.50 14.49
N THR A 209 23.50 11.89 14.13
CA THR A 209 23.14 13.25 13.70
C THR A 209 21.70 13.55 14.08
N ASP A 210 21.38 14.82 14.31
CA ASP A 210 20.00 15.31 14.38
C ASP A 210 19.72 16.25 13.18
N ASN A 211 20.47 16.09 12.09
CA ASN A 211 20.41 16.92 10.89
C ASN A 211 20.37 16.06 9.61
N ALA A 212 19.25 15.35 9.42
CA ALA A 212 18.92 14.62 8.20
C ALA A 212 17.41 14.74 7.93
N THR A 213 16.98 14.37 6.73
CA THR A 213 15.56 14.34 6.35
C THR A 213 14.82 13.20 7.04
N ILE A 214 15.43 12.01 7.10
CA ILE A 214 14.93 10.86 7.84
C ILE A 214 15.87 10.59 9.02
N LEU A 215 15.35 10.57 10.24
CA LEU A 215 16.09 10.17 11.43
C LEU A 215 15.50 8.89 12.02
N VAL A 216 16.37 7.92 12.29
CA VAL A 216 15.98 6.65 12.93
C VAL A 216 16.40 6.67 14.39
N GLY A 217 15.44 6.45 15.29
CA GLY A 217 15.64 6.33 16.73
C GLY A 217 14.95 5.10 17.30
N ALA A 218 15.18 4.83 18.58
CA ALA A 218 14.47 3.79 19.31
C ALA A 218 13.91 4.30 20.63
N TYR A 219 12.94 3.55 21.12
CA TYR A 219 12.33 3.71 22.42
C TYR A 219 12.00 2.33 23.01
N GLN A 220 11.37 2.31 24.18
CA GLN A 220 10.86 1.09 24.78
C GLN A 220 9.50 1.37 25.42
N SER A 221 8.46 0.66 25.00
CA SER A 221 7.12 0.71 25.60
C SER A 221 6.40 -0.63 25.45
N ARG A 222 5.72 -1.08 26.51
CA ARG A 222 4.80 -2.25 26.45
C ARG A 222 3.34 -1.85 26.35
N ASN A 223 3.07 -0.56 26.35
CA ASN A 223 1.74 -0.02 26.58
C ASN A 223 1.10 0.55 25.31
N ASP A 224 1.84 0.61 24.20
CA ASP A 224 1.36 1.23 22.97
C ASP A 224 0.79 0.23 21.95
N GLY A 225 1.16 -1.05 22.08
CA GLY A 225 0.72 -2.11 21.17
C GLY A 225 1.44 -2.12 19.83
N ALA A 226 2.51 -1.32 19.67
CA ALA A 226 3.21 -1.16 18.40
C ALA A 226 4.62 -1.77 18.43
N GLY A 227 5.05 -2.34 17.29
CA GLY A 227 6.42 -2.85 17.10
C GLY A 227 7.42 -1.74 16.75
N ALA A 228 6.93 -0.74 16.02
CA ALA A 228 7.60 0.49 15.67
C ALA A 228 6.54 1.46 15.13
N PHE A 229 6.95 2.65 14.72
CA PHE A 229 6.14 3.53 13.90
C PHE A 229 7.04 4.46 13.07
N ALA A 230 6.45 5.02 12.02
CA ALA A 230 7.08 6.04 11.20
C ALA A 230 6.08 7.12 10.77
N TYR A 231 6.62 8.20 10.25
CA TYR A 231 5.82 9.29 9.67
C TYR A 231 5.96 9.29 8.15
N PHE A 232 4.87 9.65 7.46
CA PHE A 232 4.89 9.86 6.02
C PHE A 232 5.86 10.98 5.58
N PRO A 233 6.23 11.00 4.28
CA PRO A 233 6.97 12.11 3.69
C PRO A 233 6.33 13.48 3.97
N GLY A 234 7.15 14.52 3.95
CA GLY A 234 6.69 15.87 4.25
C GLY A 234 7.83 16.88 4.23
N ALA A 235 7.83 17.82 5.18
CA ALA A 235 8.88 18.82 5.26
C ALA A 235 10.25 18.18 5.50
N THR A 236 11.25 18.51 4.68
CA THR A 236 12.56 17.83 4.63
C THR A 236 13.60 18.39 5.61
N ASN A 237 13.27 19.47 6.33
CA ASN A 237 14.16 20.06 7.32
C ASN A 237 14.24 19.19 8.57
N ALA A 238 15.42 19.10 9.17
CA ALA A 238 15.70 18.22 10.31
C ALA A 238 14.89 18.47 11.61
N GLY A 239 14.14 19.57 11.67
CA GLY A 239 13.20 19.83 12.77
C GLY A 239 11.80 19.27 12.54
N SER A 240 11.54 18.69 11.37
CA SER A 240 10.33 17.97 11.01
C SER A 240 10.43 16.52 11.49
N ALA A 241 9.30 15.92 11.87
CA ALA A 241 9.23 14.48 12.14
C ALA A 241 8.91 13.66 10.88
N ALA A 242 8.61 14.32 9.75
CA ALA A 242 8.26 13.64 8.51
C ALA A 242 9.36 12.66 8.09
N GLY A 243 8.99 11.43 7.77
CA GLY A 243 9.93 10.37 7.44
C GLY A 243 10.69 9.75 8.60
N ASP A 244 10.58 10.25 9.84
CA ASP A 244 11.32 9.68 10.97
C ASP A 244 10.78 8.30 11.36
N LEU A 245 11.68 7.41 11.78
CA LEU A 245 11.38 6.05 12.22
C LEU A 245 11.70 5.89 13.72
N TRP A 246 10.82 5.18 14.41
CA TRP A 246 10.95 4.89 15.84
C TRP A 246 10.74 3.41 16.12
N ILE A 247 11.83 2.74 16.52
CA ILE A 247 11.83 1.29 16.79
C ILE A 247 11.51 1.01 18.26
N ASN A 248 10.53 0.15 18.53
CA ASN A 248 10.22 -0.27 19.90
C ASN A 248 11.07 -1.47 20.32
N ASN A 249 12.04 -1.25 21.21
CA ASN A 249 12.95 -2.29 21.70
C ASN A 249 12.30 -3.31 22.66
N ASP A 250 11.03 -3.13 23.06
CA ASP A 250 10.26 -4.21 23.71
C ASP A 250 9.78 -5.27 22.71
N SER A 251 9.64 -4.91 21.43
CA SER A 251 9.10 -5.75 20.36
C SER A 251 10.16 -6.19 19.35
N VAL A 252 11.16 -5.33 19.08
CA VAL A 252 12.20 -5.55 18.08
C VAL A 252 13.55 -5.82 18.75
N SER A 253 14.21 -6.87 18.30
CA SER A 253 15.53 -7.30 18.75
C SER A 253 16.60 -6.25 18.50
N GLN A 254 17.46 -6.05 19.49
CA GLN A 254 18.60 -5.12 19.42
C GLN A 254 19.89 -5.80 18.92
N THR A 255 19.89 -7.11 18.69
CA THR A 255 21.15 -7.84 18.42
C THR A 255 21.04 -8.92 17.34
N ASN A 256 19.84 -9.41 17.06
CA ASN A 256 19.60 -10.48 16.12
C ASN A 256 18.37 -10.13 15.27
N LEU A 257 18.61 -9.58 14.08
CA LEU A 257 17.58 -9.16 13.12
C LEU A 257 17.86 -9.76 11.73
N PRO A 258 17.91 -11.11 11.59
CA PRO A 258 18.19 -11.71 10.31
C PRO A 258 17.06 -11.46 9.31
N VAL A 259 17.40 -11.36 8.03
CA VAL A 259 16.43 -11.27 6.93
C VAL A 259 15.42 -12.43 7.01
N GLY A 260 14.16 -12.16 6.69
CA GLY A 260 13.05 -13.11 6.78
C GLY A 260 12.39 -13.23 8.16
N THR A 261 12.82 -12.41 9.13
CA THR A 261 12.21 -12.33 10.47
C THR A 261 11.37 -11.07 10.64
N TYR A 262 10.46 -11.11 11.62
CA TYR A 262 9.69 -9.94 12.05
C TYR A 262 10.59 -8.74 12.35
N ASP A 263 11.71 -8.97 13.07
CA ASP A 263 12.64 -7.92 13.46
C ASP A 263 13.24 -7.18 12.27
N TYR A 264 13.51 -7.88 11.16
CA TYR A 264 13.97 -7.28 9.91
C TYR A 264 12.82 -6.61 9.15
N TRP A 265 11.68 -7.30 9.03
CA TRP A 265 10.50 -6.83 8.30
C TRP A 265 9.97 -5.49 8.84
N VAL A 266 10.04 -5.25 10.15
CA VAL A 266 9.65 -3.96 10.73
C VAL A 266 10.42 -2.80 10.08
N PHE A 267 11.70 -2.96 9.75
CA PHE A 267 12.45 -1.89 9.09
C PHE A 267 12.02 -1.68 7.63
N LEU A 268 11.65 -2.74 6.91
CA LEU A 268 11.05 -2.59 5.57
C LEU A 268 9.70 -1.89 5.65
N HIS A 269 8.86 -2.30 6.60
CA HIS A 269 7.52 -1.74 6.82
C HIS A 269 7.56 -0.26 7.19
N GLU A 270 8.33 0.11 8.21
CA GLU A 270 8.41 1.50 8.66
C GLU A 270 9.09 2.41 7.63
N LEU A 271 10.06 1.90 6.88
CA LEU A 271 10.57 2.64 5.72
C LEU A 271 9.52 2.77 4.62
N GLY A 272 8.61 1.81 4.45
CA GLY A 272 7.48 1.92 3.54
C GLY A 272 6.63 3.17 3.84
N HIS A 273 6.24 3.36 5.11
CA HIS A 273 5.57 4.59 5.56
C HIS A 273 6.40 5.83 5.29
N ALA A 274 7.69 5.83 5.67
CA ALA A 274 8.60 6.95 5.41
C ALA A 274 8.84 7.23 3.91
N MET A 275 8.46 6.30 3.04
CA MET A 275 8.52 6.41 1.58
C MET A 275 7.13 6.59 0.94
N GLY A 276 6.09 6.87 1.73
CA GLY A 276 4.76 7.23 1.23
C GLY A 276 3.77 6.08 1.08
N LEU A 277 4.07 4.90 1.63
CA LEU A 277 3.19 3.73 1.56
C LEU A 277 2.39 3.57 2.85
N ALA A 278 1.08 3.58 2.76
CA ALA A 278 0.16 3.29 3.85
C ALA A 278 -0.13 1.78 3.98
N HIS A 279 -0.75 1.39 5.09
CA HIS A 279 -1.32 0.04 5.20
C HIS A 279 -2.36 -0.20 4.10
N PRO A 280 -2.49 -1.45 3.59
CA PRO A 280 -3.52 -1.87 2.67
C PRO A 280 -4.96 -1.54 3.09
N GLY A 281 -5.25 -1.57 4.38
CA GLY A 281 -6.57 -1.21 4.93
C GLY A 281 -6.49 -0.15 6.02
N ASP A 282 -7.66 0.30 6.46
CA ASP A 282 -7.83 1.32 7.50
C ASP A 282 -7.80 0.70 8.89
N TYR A 283 -6.65 0.15 9.23
CA TYR A 283 -6.35 -0.41 10.53
C TYR A 283 -5.00 0.11 11.03
N ASN A 284 -4.87 0.20 12.35
CA ASN A 284 -3.62 0.56 12.99
C ASN A 284 -3.50 -0.15 14.34
N ALA A 285 -2.28 -0.54 14.69
CA ALA A 285 -1.99 -1.17 15.97
C ALA A 285 -2.30 -0.19 17.12
N ALA A 286 -2.98 -0.68 18.14
CA ALA A 286 -3.29 0.10 19.33
C ALA A 286 -3.54 -0.83 20.54
N PRO A 287 -3.43 -0.32 21.78
CA PRO A 287 -3.57 -1.14 22.96
C PRO A 287 -4.94 -1.82 23.04
N GLY A 288 -4.95 -3.15 23.15
CA GLY A 288 -6.17 -3.94 23.29
C GLY A 288 -7.00 -4.11 22.01
N VAL A 289 -6.49 -3.64 20.85
CA VAL A 289 -7.12 -3.86 19.55
C VAL A 289 -6.65 -5.19 18.96
N THR A 290 -7.58 -6.01 18.45
CA THR A 290 -7.27 -7.25 17.74
C THR A 290 -7.60 -7.09 16.26
N ILE A 291 -6.56 -7.12 15.43
CA ILE A 291 -6.63 -6.95 13.99
C ILE A 291 -6.31 -8.32 13.37
N THR A 292 -7.21 -8.83 12.55
CA THR A 292 -7.09 -10.12 11.86
C THR A 292 -7.52 -9.94 10.42
N TYR A 293 -7.01 -10.77 9.51
CA TYR A 293 -7.39 -10.70 8.10
C TYR A 293 -8.92 -10.74 7.94
N LYS A 294 -9.57 -11.67 8.65
CA LYS A 294 -11.02 -11.87 8.62
C LYS A 294 -11.86 -10.64 9.00
N ASN A 295 -11.38 -9.78 9.91
CA ASN A 295 -12.18 -8.65 10.42
C ASN A 295 -11.71 -7.29 9.93
N ALA A 296 -10.54 -7.19 9.31
CA ALA A 296 -9.93 -5.90 8.97
C ALA A 296 -9.39 -5.82 7.54
N ALA A 297 -9.17 -6.93 6.83
CA ALA A 297 -8.84 -6.87 5.41
C ALA A 297 -10.03 -6.31 4.63
N GLN A 298 -9.77 -5.29 3.80
CA GLN A 298 -10.78 -4.63 2.96
C GLN A 298 -10.73 -5.08 1.49
N TYR A 299 -9.68 -5.81 1.09
CA TYR A 299 -9.56 -6.51 -0.18
C TYR A 299 -8.74 -7.79 -0.02
N ALA A 300 -8.85 -8.71 -0.99
CA ALA A 300 -8.35 -10.07 -0.84
C ALA A 300 -6.82 -10.13 -0.71
N GLU A 301 -6.09 -9.32 -1.46
CA GLU A 301 -4.62 -9.33 -1.56
C GLU A 301 -3.93 -8.60 -0.39
N ASP A 302 -4.67 -8.14 0.62
CA ASP A 302 -4.10 -7.58 1.85
C ASP A 302 -3.39 -8.66 2.68
N SER A 303 -2.12 -8.92 2.37
CA SER A 303 -1.26 -9.84 3.11
C SER A 303 0.22 -9.64 2.75
N ASN A 304 1.10 -10.19 3.58
CA ASN A 304 2.54 -10.22 3.34
C ASN A 304 2.97 -10.99 2.08
N GLN A 305 2.04 -11.68 1.39
CA GLN A 305 2.29 -12.22 0.06
C GLN A 305 2.45 -11.11 -1.00
N TYR A 306 1.79 -9.96 -0.82
CA TYR A 306 1.69 -8.91 -1.83
C TYR A 306 2.36 -7.60 -1.43
N THR A 307 2.44 -7.30 -0.13
CA THR A 307 3.00 -6.05 0.40
C THR A 307 3.55 -6.23 1.80
N VAL A 308 4.73 -5.66 2.08
CA VAL A 308 5.27 -5.56 3.43
C VAL A 308 4.47 -4.62 4.32
N MET A 309 3.53 -3.85 3.76
CA MET A 309 2.67 -2.93 4.51
C MET A 309 1.47 -3.64 5.17
N SER A 310 1.23 -4.92 4.87
CA SER A 310 0.12 -5.67 5.47
C SER A 310 0.48 -6.21 6.86
N TYR A 311 -0.51 -6.22 7.76
CA TYR A 311 -0.40 -6.90 9.05
C TYR A 311 -0.71 -8.41 8.95
N PHE A 312 -1.18 -8.89 7.80
CA PHE A 312 -1.70 -10.23 7.64
C PHE A 312 -0.66 -11.17 7.04
N ASP A 313 -0.70 -12.43 7.47
CA ASP A 313 0.32 -13.39 7.09
C ASP A 313 0.14 -13.82 5.63
N ALA A 314 1.22 -14.20 4.96
CA ALA A 314 1.12 -14.70 3.59
C ALA A 314 0.23 -15.94 3.48
N THR A 315 0.01 -16.70 4.57
CA THR A 315 -0.89 -17.85 4.60
C THR A 315 -2.38 -17.49 4.56
N ASP A 316 -2.76 -16.25 4.87
CA ASP A 316 -4.16 -15.79 4.75
C ASP A 316 -4.65 -15.81 3.29
N THR A 317 -3.72 -15.61 2.34
CA THR A 317 -3.99 -15.56 0.89
C THR A 317 -3.34 -16.72 0.11
N ALA A 318 -2.24 -17.27 0.62
CA ALA A 318 -1.59 -18.47 0.09
C ALA A 318 -1.36 -19.52 1.20
N PRO A 319 -2.30 -20.47 1.43
CA PRO A 319 -2.25 -21.41 2.55
C PRO A 319 -1.01 -22.34 2.64
N LYS A 320 -0.11 -22.28 1.66
CA LYS A 320 1.17 -23.03 1.62
C LYS A 320 2.39 -22.12 1.63
N ALA A 321 2.21 -20.83 1.89
CA ALA A 321 3.31 -19.90 2.07
C ALA A 321 4.22 -20.37 3.23
N PRO A 322 5.53 -20.12 3.14
CA PRO A 322 6.43 -20.41 4.25
C PRO A 322 6.07 -19.55 5.48
N ASP A 323 6.31 -20.10 6.66
CA ASP A 323 6.19 -19.39 7.94
C ASP A 323 7.43 -18.49 8.13
N SER A 324 7.45 -17.38 7.39
CA SER A 324 8.53 -16.39 7.36
C SER A 324 7.99 -15.03 6.92
N TYR A 325 8.64 -13.96 7.38
CA TYR A 325 8.37 -12.63 6.87
C TYR A 325 9.05 -12.40 5.52
N ALA A 326 8.62 -11.38 4.79
CA ALA A 326 9.23 -11.02 3.52
C ALA A 326 10.71 -10.66 3.68
N ASP A 327 11.54 -11.20 2.78
CA ASP A 327 12.97 -10.92 2.73
C ASP A 327 13.27 -9.57 2.06
N THR A 328 12.38 -9.12 1.17
CA THR A 328 12.49 -7.91 0.34
C THR A 328 11.11 -7.27 0.17
N LEU A 329 11.05 -6.15 -0.55
CA LEU A 329 9.78 -5.52 -0.95
C LEU A 329 8.97 -6.44 -1.88
N MET A 330 7.65 -6.46 -1.70
CA MET A 330 6.74 -7.32 -2.44
C MET A 330 6.10 -6.58 -3.63
N MET A 331 5.27 -7.28 -4.39
CA MET A 331 4.78 -6.82 -5.70
C MET A 331 4.08 -5.46 -5.66
N HIS A 332 3.19 -5.22 -4.69
CA HIS A 332 2.49 -3.94 -4.58
C HIS A 332 3.45 -2.83 -4.13
N ASP A 333 4.38 -3.14 -3.23
CA ASP A 333 5.38 -2.17 -2.74
C ASP A 333 6.24 -1.65 -3.89
N ILE A 334 6.78 -2.58 -4.70
CA ILE A 334 7.62 -2.26 -5.85
C ILE A 334 6.86 -1.37 -6.83
N TYR A 335 5.63 -1.74 -7.19
CA TYR A 335 4.84 -0.97 -8.16
C TYR A 335 4.47 0.42 -7.61
N ALA A 336 4.09 0.52 -6.34
CA ALA A 336 3.76 1.80 -5.70
C ALA A 336 4.98 2.73 -5.66
N LEU A 337 6.14 2.22 -5.24
CA LEU A 337 7.39 2.99 -5.20
C LEU A 337 7.85 3.43 -6.58
N GLN A 338 7.67 2.58 -7.60
CA GLN A 338 7.99 2.95 -8.99
C GLN A 338 7.04 4.03 -9.52
N ASN A 339 5.77 4.04 -9.11
CA ASN A 339 4.85 5.12 -9.46
C ASN A 339 5.21 6.43 -8.75
N LEU A 340 5.72 6.39 -7.51
CA LEU A 340 6.15 7.57 -6.77
C LEU A 340 7.48 8.12 -7.30
N TYR A 341 8.49 7.27 -7.48
CA TYR A 341 9.88 7.68 -7.66
C TYR A 341 10.51 7.27 -9.00
N GLY A 342 9.83 6.44 -9.78
CA GLY A 342 10.31 5.95 -11.08
C GLY A 342 11.08 4.64 -10.96
N VAL A 343 11.18 3.90 -12.06
CA VAL A 343 11.85 2.58 -12.11
C VAL A 343 13.37 2.75 -12.10
N ASN A 344 14.06 2.01 -11.22
CA ASN A 344 15.51 1.88 -11.31
C ASN A 344 15.89 0.82 -12.35
N HIS A 345 16.50 1.25 -13.46
CA HIS A 345 16.96 0.37 -14.53
C HIS A 345 18.43 -0.07 -14.40
N ASP A 346 19.16 0.45 -13.42
CA ASP A 346 20.58 0.17 -13.21
C ASP A 346 20.80 -1.08 -12.35
N THR A 347 19.86 -1.37 -11.46
CA THR A 347 19.93 -2.52 -10.56
C THR A 347 19.90 -3.82 -11.36
N ARG A 348 20.94 -4.64 -11.20
CA ARG A 348 21.00 -5.99 -11.76
C ARG A 348 20.76 -6.01 -13.29
N ALA A 349 21.29 -5.00 -13.97
CA ALA A 349 21.19 -4.86 -15.43
C ALA A 349 22.04 -5.87 -16.22
N GLY A 350 22.76 -6.76 -15.53
CA GLY A 350 23.61 -7.79 -16.10
C GLY A 350 22.91 -9.13 -16.28
N ASN A 351 23.71 -10.18 -16.46
CA ASN A 351 23.22 -11.56 -16.46
C ASN A 351 23.27 -12.11 -15.03
N ASP A 352 22.16 -12.00 -14.32
CA ASP A 352 22.08 -12.40 -12.91
C ASP A 352 21.29 -13.70 -12.73
N THR A 353 21.79 -14.57 -11.84
CA THR A 353 21.10 -15.78 -11.41
C THR A 353 20.59 -15.60 -9.99
N TYR A 354 19.33 -15.95 -9.77
CA TYR A 354 18.63 -15.87 -8.49
C TYR A 354 18.33 -17.30 -7.99
N GLY A 355 18.31 -17.50 -6.68
CA GLY A 355 18.13 -18.80 -6.02
C GLY A 355 19.41 -19.65 -5.99
N PHE A 356 19.32 -20.89 -6.48
CA PHE A 356 20.47 -21.79 -6.50
C PHE A 356 21.56 -21.30 -7.46
N ASN A 357 22.81 -21.26 -6.99
CA ASN A 357 23.96 -20.72 -7.73
C ASN A 357 23.86 -19.22 -8.01
N ALA A 358 23.28 -18.48 -7.06
CA ALA A 358 23.17 -17.03 -7.15
C ALA A 358 24.51 -16.36 -7.49
N THR A 359 24.48 -15.42 -8.43
CA THR A 359 25.65 -14.62 -8.82
C THR A 359 25.80 -13.36 -7.98
N LEU A 360 24.77 -13.05 -7.19
CA LEU A 360 24.67 -11.88 -6.32
C LEU A 360 24.59 -12.32 -4.85
N GLY A 361 25.12 -11.50 -3.95
CA GLY A 361 24.98 -11.70 -2.51
C GLY A 361 23.81 -10.90 -1.94
N GLY A 362 23.24 -11.38 -0.83
CA GLY A 362 22.08 -10.76 -0.17
C GLY A 362 20.76 -11.46 -0.49
N ALA A 363 19.67 -10.92 0.04
CA ALA A 363 18.31 -11.28 -0.36
C ALA A 363 17.88 -10.43 -1.57
N TYR A 364 17.04 -11.00 -2.43
CA TYR A 364 16.59 -10.41 -3.70
C TYR A 364 15.20 -10.87 -4.08
#